data_AF-A0A7C0V617-F1
#
_entry.id   AF-A0A7C0V617-F1
#
_cell.length_a   1.000
_cell.length_b   1.000
_cell.length_c   1.000
_cell.angle_alpha   90.00
_cell.angle_beta   90.00
_cell.angle_gamma   90.00
#
_symmetry.space_group_name_H-M   'P 1'
#
loop_
_entity.id
_entity.type
_entity.pdbx_description
1 polymer ?
#
loop_
_entity_poly.entity_id
_entity_poly.type
_entity_poly.pdbx_seq_one_letter_code
_entity_poly.pdbx_strand_id
1 'polypeptide(L)'
;PAKVTLPDGKEVKSVAVNNDRCMFCGNCYTMCPSMPLADTEGDGIVLMVGGKVSNRISAPKFSKVVVAFLPNEAPRWPQTTATIKKIIEAYAADAHKYERLGDWAERIGWERFFEKCELEFTHHLIDDFRDPAYYTWRQTSQFKFTD
;
A
#
# COMPACT_ATOMS: atom_id res chain seq x y z
N PRO A 1 1.57 -0.30 31.61
CA PRO A 1 0.81 -1.57 31.42
C PRO A 1 -0.64 -1.33 31.83
N ALA A 2 -1.59 -1.75 31.00
CA ALA A 2 -2.99 -1.72 31.37
C ALA A 2 -3.25 -2.76 32.48
N LYS A 3 -4.28 -2.54 33.30
CA LYS A 3 -4.77 -3.53 34.26
C LYS A 3 -6.09 -4.09 33.74
N VAL A 4 -6.25 -5.40 33.81
CA VAL A 4 -7.49 -6.09 33.45
C VAL A 4 -7.92 -6.94 34.63
N THR A 5 -9.19 -6.88 35.00
CA THR A 5 -9.79 -7.74 36.02
C THR A 5 -10.35 -8.98 35.33
N LEU A 6 -9.86 -10.15 35.73
CA LEU A 6 -10.35 -11.43 35.23
C LEU A 6 -11.72 -11.79 35.85
N PRO A 7 -12.45 -12.77 35.29
CA PRO A 7 -13.77 -13.18 35.81
C PRO A 7 -13.75 -13.66 37.27
N ASP A 8 -12.60 -14.12 37.77
CA ASP A 8 -12.38 -14.54 39.15
C ASP A 8 -12.05 -13.38 40.11
N GLY A 9 -12.07 -12.13 39.63
CA GLY A 9 -11.76 -10.93 40.39
C GLY A 9 -10.26 -10.61 40.48
N LYS A 10 -9.38 -11.43 39.89
CA LYS A 10 -7.93 -11.20 39.94
C LYS A 10 -7.52 -10.08 38.98
N GLU A 11 -6.80 -9.09 39.49
CA GLU A 11 -6.15 -8.09 38.65
C GLU A 11 -4.87 -8.64 38.02
N VAL A 12 -4.74 -8.51 36.69
CA VAL A 12 -3.55 -8.88 35.94
C VAL A 12 -3.01 -7.70 35.13
N LYS A 13 -1.70 -7.71 34.86
CA LYS A 13 -1.05 -6.74 33.97
C LYS A 13 -1.24 -7.18 32.52
N SER A 14 -1.64 -6.25 31.66
CA SER A 14 -1.85 -6.45 30.23
C SER A 14 -1.45 -5.21 29.43
N VAL A 15 -1.82 -5.17 28.15
CA VAL A 15 -1.70 -4.04 27.24
C VAL A 15 -3.08 -3.54 26.82
N ALA A 16 -3.16 -2.29 26.38
CA ALA A 16 -4.35 -1.72 25.76
C ALA A 16 -3.97 -1.16 24.39
N VAL A 17 -4.82 -1.37 23.39
CA VAL A 17 -4.64 -0.84 22.04
C VAL A 17 -5.50 0.41 21.89
N ASN A 18 -4.91 1.48 21.38
CA ASN A 18 -5.68 2.62 20.89
C ASN A 18 -5.98 2.38 19.41
N ASN A 19 -7.24 2.07 19.08
CA ASN A 19 -7.66 1.72 17.72
C ASN A 19 -7.47 2.88 16.73
N ASP A 20 -7.65 4.13 17.17
CA ASP A 20 -7.45 5.32 16.32
C ASP A 20 -5.98 5.51 15.91
N ARG A 21 -5.05 4.80 16.57
CA ARG A 21 -3.60 4.82 16.26
C ARG A 21 -3.09 3.50 15.70
N CYS A 22 -3.94 2.47 15.64
CA CYS A 22 -3.56 1.17 15.09
C CYS A 22 -3.71 1.21 13.57
N MET A 23 -2.65 0.84 12.85
CA MET A 23 -2.68 0.65 11.39
C MET A 23 -2.49 -0.82 10.97
N PHE A 24 -2.73 -1.74 11.91
CA PHE A 24 -2.85 -3.18 11.65
C PHE A 24 -1.59 -3.88 11.07
N CYS A 25 -0.38 -3.37 11.30
CA CYS A 25 0.85 -4.02 10.80
C CYS A 25 1.18 -5.40 11.41
N GLY A 26 0.51 -5.79 12.49
CA GLY A 26 0.73 -7.09 13.14
C GLY A 26 2.05 -7.23 13.91
N ASN A 27 2.91 -6.21 13.98
CA ASN A 27 4.19 -6.33 14.68
C ASN A 27 4.02 -6.62 16.20
N CYS A 28 2.91 -6.16 16.81
CA CYS A 28 2.57 -6.52 18.19
C CYS A 28 2.32 -8.03 18.35
N TYR A 29 1.71 -8.68 17.36
CA TYR A 29 1.49 -10.13 17.34
C TYR A 29 2.80 -10.91 17.20
N THR A 30 3.70 -10.46 16.32
CA THR A 30 5.05 -11.05 16.20
C THR A 30 5.78 -11.09 17.54
N MET A 31 5.63 -10.05 18.36
CA MET A 31 6.28 -9.94 19.67
C MET A 31 5.46 -10.60 20.80
N CYS A 32 4.14 -10.74 20.64
CA CYS A 32 3.25 -11.23 21.67
C CYS A 32 2.14 -12.12 21.06
N PRO A 33 2.13 -13.44 21.33
CA PRO A 33 1.15 -14.36 20.76
C PRO A 33 -0.29 -14.08 21.23
N SER A 34 -0.49 -13.30 22.30
CA SER A 34 -1.80 -12.91 22.82
C SER A 34 -2.43 -11.71 22.10
N MET A 35 -1.82 -11.24 21.00
CA MET A 35 -2.29 -10.11 20.20
C MET A 35 -2.70 -10.53 18.77
N PRO A 36 -3.49 -11.60 18.56
CA PRO A 36 -3.88 -12.01 17.21
C PRO A 36 -4.77 -10.94 16.55
N LEU A 37 -4.66 -10.81 15.24
CA LEU A 37 -5.40 -9.80 14.45
C LEU A 37 -5.86 -10.28 13.07
N ALA A 38 -5.64 -11.55 12.72
CA ALA A 38 -6.07 -12.08 11.43
C ALA A 38 -7.60 -12.11 11.35
N ASP A 39 -8.15 -11.65 10.24
CA ASP A 39 -9.60 -11.56 10.01
C ASP A 39 -9.93 -11.96 8.56
N THR A 40 -10.95 -12.80 8.37
CA THR A 40 -11.26 -13.35 7.04
C THR A 40 -11.79 -12.30 6.06
N GLU A 41 -12.52 -11.30 6.56
CA GLU A 41 -13.13 -10.25 5.74
C GLU A 41 -12.25 -8.99 5.67
N GLY A 42 -11.53 -8.70 6.75
CA GLY A 42 -10.62 -7.56 6.88
C GLY A 42 -9.24 -7.76 6.25
N ASP A 43 -8.72 -8.99 6.20
CA ASP A 43 -7.42 -9.26 5.57
C ASP A 43 -7.53 -9.27 4.04
N GLY A 44 -6.55 -8.67 3.37
CA GLY A 44 -6.54 -8.56 1.92
C GLY A 44 -5.16 -8.29 1.33
N ILE A 45 -5.15 -7.79 0.09
CA ILE A 45 -3.96 -7.57 -0.71
C ILE A 45 -3.83 -6.08 -1.08
N VAL A 46 -2.67 -5.52 -0.80
CA VAL A 46 -2.22 -4.21 -1.29
C VAL A 46 -1.42 -4.42 -2.57
N LEU A 47 -1.66 -3.62 -3.62
CA LEU A 47 -0.82 -3.64 -4.82
C LEU A 47 0.16 -2.47 -4.83
N MET A 48 1.44 -2.79 -5.05
CA MET A 48 2.52 -1.82 -5.16
C MET A 48 3.27 -1.98 -6.48
N VAL A 49 3.73 -0.87 -7.04
CA VAL A 49 4.43 -0.86 -8.34
C VAL A 49 5.62 0.11 -8.37
N GLY A 50 6.45 -0.01 -9.40
CA GLY A 50 7.50 0.98 -9.71
C GLY A 50 8.84 0.77 -8.99
N GLY A 51 8.94 -0.24 -8.13
CA GLY A 51 10.18 -0.59 -7.45
C GLY A 51 11.23 -1.20 -8.38
N LYS A 52 12.50 -1.04 -8.02
CA LYS A 52 13.62 -1.68 -8.72
C LYS A 52 14.89 -1.78 -7.87
N VAL A 53 15.73 -2.75 -8.20
CA VAL A 53 17.04 -2.95 -7.56
C VAL A 53 18.24 -2.61 -8.44
N SER A 54 18.09 -2.61 -9.77
CA SER A 54 19.23 -2.37 -10.68
C SER A 54 19.54 -0.88 -10.87
N ASN A 55 20.82 -0.56 -11.08
CA ASN A 55 21.33 0.79 -11.37
C ASN A 55 21.29 1.17 -12.87
N ARG A 56 20.62 0.39 -13.71
CA ARG A 56 20.56 0.67 -15.16
C ARG A 56 19.69 1.92 -15.40
N ILE A 57 20.28 2.94 -16.04
CA ILE A 57 19.68 4.22 -16.45
C ILE A 57 19.26 5.11 -15.26
N SER A 58 18.36 4.63 -14.39
CA SER A 58 17.92 5.31 -13.16
C SER A 58 18.54 4.66 -11.89
N ALA A 59 18.43 5.30 -10.71
CA ALA A 59 18.87 4.72 -9.43
C ALA A 59 17.80 3.78 -8.82
N PRO A 60 18.13 2.80 -7.95
CA PRO A 60 17.19 1.92 -7.27
C PRO A 60 16.03 2.66 -6.59
N LYS A 61 14.84 2.03 -6.56
CA LYS A 61 13.60 2.67 -6.07
C LYS A 61 12.76 1.70 -5.26
N PHE A 62 12.09 2.21 -4.23
CA PHE A 62 10.98 1.50 -3.59
C PHE A 62 9.75 1.47 -4.50
N SER A 63 8.98 0.39 -4.42
CA SER A 63 7.63 0.37 -4.94
C SER A 63 6.73 1.34 -4.17
N LYS A 64 5.64 1.79 -4.79
CA LYS A 64 4.64 2.69 -4.23
C LYS A 64 3.28 2.01 -4.25
N VAL A 65 2.47 2.22 -3.23
CA VAL A 65 1.11 1.69 -3.17
C VAL A 65 0.27 2.37 -4.25
N VAL A 66 -0.44 1.57 -5.04
CA VAL A 66 -1.37 2.07 -6.08
C VAL A 66 -2.78 1.50 -5.94
N VAL A 67 -2.95 0.44 -5.15
CA VAL A 67 -4.26 -0.05 -4.72
C VAL A 67 -4.16 -0.34 -3.23
N ALA A 68 -4.97 0.35 -2.43
CA ALA A 68 -4.92 0.29 -0.98
C ALA A 68 -5.48 -1.02 -0.41
N PHE A 69 -6.46 -1.62 -1.07
CA PHE A 69 -7.06 -2.87 -0.61
C PHE A 69 -7.75 -3.62 -1.74
N LEU A 70 -7.56 -4.93 -1.76
CA LEU A 70 -8.34 -5.90 -2.53
C LEU A 70 -8.68 -7.07 -1.60
N PRO A 71 -9.92 -7.57 -1.58
CA PRO A 71 -10.31 -8.64 -0.68
C PRO A 71 -9.60 -9.96 -1.04
N ASN A 72 -9.51 -10.85 -0.04
CA ASN A 72 -9.09 -12.22 -0.29
C ASN A 72 -10.21 -13.03 -0.97
N GLU A 73 -10.00 -13.42 -2.23
CA GLU A 73 -10.98 -14.17 -3.03
C GLU A 73 -10.42 -15.54 -3.43
N ALA A 74 -10.04 -16.33 -2.41
CA ALA A 74 -9.51 -17.68 -2.61
C ALA A 74 -10.51 -18.56 -3.39
N PRO A 75 -10.05 -19.47 -4.27
CA PRO A 75 -8.65 -19.83 -4.51
C PRO A 75 -8.00 -19.10 -5.70
N ARG A 76 -8.67 -18.11 -6.33
CA ARG A 76 -8.23 -17.57 -7.63
C ARG A 76 -7.96 -16.06 -7.67
N TRP A 77 -8.38 -15.28 -6.68
CA TRP A 77 -8.14 -13.83 -6.62
C TRP A 77 -8.41 -13.10 -7.94
N PRO A 78 -9.63 -13.22 -8.52
CA PRO A 78 -9.95 -12.64 -9.82
C PRO A 78 -9.73 -11.13 -9.85
N GLN A 79 -10.10 -10.38 -8.80
CA GLN A 79 -9.90 -8.92 -8.78
C GLN A 79 -8.42 -8.55 -8.76
N THR A 80 -7.61 -9.21 -7.92
CA THR A 80 -6.16 -8.99 -7.84
C THR A 80 -5.47 -9.30 -9.16
N THR A 81 -5.75 -10.46 -9.75
CA THR A 81 -5.10 -10.87 -11.00
C THR A 81 -5.54 -10.01 -12.18
N ALA A 82 -6.82 -9.61 -12.26
CA ALA A 82 -7.32 -8.69 -13.27
C ALA A 82 -6.66 -7.30 -13.15
N THR A 83 -6.50 -6.79 -11.92
CA THR A 83 -5.86 -5.49 -11.66
C THR A 83 -4.38 -5.50 -12.04
N ILE A 84 -3.65 -6.56 -11.67
CA ILE A 84 -2.25 -6.74 -12.09
C ILE A 84 -2.16 -6.78 -13.62
N LYS A 85 -3.02 -7.58 -14.27
CA LYS A 85 -3.03 -7.69 -15.74
C LYS A 85 -3.27 -6.33 -16.39
N LYS A 86 -4.24 -5.56 -15.91
CA LYS A 86 -4.56 -4.21 -16.42
C LYS A 86 -3.34 -3.28 -16.34
N ILE A 87 -2.63 -3.25 -15.21
CA ILE A 87 -1.42 -2.44 -15.03
C ILE A 87 -0.33 -2.84 -16.03
N ILE A 88 -0.11 -4.16 -16.21
CA ILE A 88 0.92 -4.66 -17.13
C ILE A 88 0.57 -4.39 -18.59
N GLU A 89 -0.70 -4.51 -18.97
CA GLU A 89 -1.16 -4.19 -20.33
C GLU A 89 -1.02 -2.70 -20.65
N ALA A 90 -1.43 -1.81 -19.73
CA ALA A 90 -1.27 -0.36 -19.87
C ALA A 90 0.22 0.03 -19.99
N TYR A 91 1.07 -0.54 -19.14
CA TYR A 91 2.52 -0.34 -19.20
C TYR A 91 3.10 -0.85 -20.53
N ALA A 92 2.78 -2.07 -20.96
CA ALA A 92 3.33 -2.66 -22.18
C ALA A 92 2.92 -1.91 -23.45
N ALA A 93 1.74 -1.27 -23.45
CA ALA A 93 1.25 -0.50 -24.58
C ALA A 93 1.89 0.89 -24.73
N ASP A 94 2.39 1.49 -23.63
CA ASP A 94 2.80 2.92 -23.58
C ASP A 94 4.29 3.13 -23.21
N ALA A 95 4.93 2.11 -22.62
CA ALA A 95 6.32 2.21 -22.21
C ALA A 95 7.28 2.18 -23.41
N HIS A 96 8.33 3.00 -23.32
CA HIS A 96 9.39 2.99 -24.32
C HIS A 96 10.37 1.83 -24.07
N LYS A 97 11.12 1.45 -25.11
CA LYS A 97 12.15 0.42 -25.00
C LYS A 97 13.12 0.74 -23.85
N TYR A 98 13.33 -0.25 -22.98
CA TYR A 98 14.17 -0.21 -21.77
C TYR A 98 13.62 0.55 -20.55
N GLU A 99 12.47 1.22 -20.66
CA GLU A 99 11.78 1.68 -19.46
C GLU A 99 11.35 0.48 -18.63
N ARG A 100 11.38 0.63 -17.31
CA ARG A 100 10.60 -0.24 -16.43
C ARG A 100 9.36 0.50 -15.96
N LEU A 101 8.43 -0.21 -15.34
CA LEU A 101 7.17 0.35 -14.85
C LEU A 101 7.37 1.63 -14.03
N GLY A 102 8.34 1.68 -13.12
CA GLY A 102 8.61 2.89 -12.33
C GLY A 102 9.21 4.05 -13.13
N ASP A 103 9.98 3.76 -14.17
CA ASP A 103 10.54 4.78 -15.06
C ASP A 103 9.45 5.35 -15.98
N TRP A 104 8.56 4.48 -16.46
CA TRP A 104 7.35 4.86 -17.19
C TRP A 104 6.43 5.75 -16.33
N ALA A 105 6.06 5.32 -15.13
CA ALA A 105 5.18 6.04 -14.22
C ALA A 105 5.71 7.45 -13.87
N GLU A 106 7.02 7.58 -13.61
CA GLU A 106 7.63 8.88 -13.35
C GLU A 106 7.68 9.79 -14.58
N ARG A 107 7.92 9.23 -15.78
CA ARG A 107 7.90 10.01 -17.02
C ARG A 107 6.51 10.57 -17.32
N ILE A 108 5.47 9.74 -17.21
CA ILE A 108 4.11 10.17 -17.53
C ILE A 108 3.48 10.97 -16.39
N GLY A 109 3.98 10.83 -15.16
CA GLY A 109 3.39 11.39 -13.94
C GLY A 109 2.31 10.47 -13.37
N TRP A 110 2.20 10.43 -12.04
CA TRP A 110 1.26 9.55 -11.36
C TRP A 110 -0.19 9.81 -11.75
N GLU A 111 -0.57 11.06 -12.01
CA GLU A 111 -1.91 11.42 -12.48
C GLU A 111 -2.31 10.67 -13.77
N ARG A 112 -1.37 10.54 -14.72
CA ARG A 112 -1.58 9.78 -15.97
C ARG A 112 -1.46 8.28 -15.78
N PHE A 113 -0.69 7.82 -14.80
CA PHE A 113 -0.62 6.41 -14.46
C PHE A 113 -1.98 5.88 -13.98
N PHE A 114 -2.65 6.61 -13.06
CA PHE A 114 -3.98 6.22 -12.57
C PHE A 114 -5.04 6.23 -13.68
N GLU A 115 -5.03 7.25 -14.54
CA GLU A 115 -5.91 7.35 -15.71
C GLU A 115 -5.68 6.18 -16.69
N LYS A 116 -4.43 5.93 -17.12
CA LYS A 116 -4.11 4.86 -18.08
C LYS A 116 -4.34 3.46 -17.54
N CYS A 117 -4.13 3.25 -16.25
CA CYS A 117 -4.38 1.97 -15.60
C CYS A 117 -5.83 1.83 -15.12
N GLU A 118 -6.69 2.85 -15.32
CA GLU A 118 -8.07 2.90 -14.83
C GLU A 118 -8.18 2.46 -13.36
N LEU A 119 -7.31 3.01 -12.52
CA LEU A 119 -7.27 2.75 -11.08
C LEU A 119 -7.84 3.95 -10.35
N GLU A 120 -8.62 3.68 -9.30
CA GLU A 120 -9.11 4.72 -8.41
C GLU A 120 -8.00 5.18 -7.46
N PHE A 121 -7.72 6.48 -7.46
CA PHE A 121 -6.85 7.09 -6.46
C PHE A 121 -7.67 7.39 -5.20
N THR A 122 -7.25 6.85 -4.06
CA THR A 122 -7.89 7.13 -2.76
C THR A 122 -6.89 7.77 -1.79
N HIS A 123 -7.40 8.43 -0.75
CA HIS A 123 -6.55 9.08 0.25
C HIS A 123 -5.60 8.10 0.98
N HIS A 124 -5.91 6.80 1.01
CA HIS A 124 -5.06 5.75 1.59
C HIS A 124 -3.69 5.61 0.91
N LEU A 125 -3.53 6.19 -0.29
CA LEU A 125 -2.28 6.18 -1.06
C LEU A 125 -1.35 7.34 -0.68
N ILE A 126 -1.86 8.33 0.06
CA ILE A 126 -1.10 9.48 0.53
C ILE A 126 -0.37 9.04 1.80
N ASP A 127 0.96 9.16 1.80
CA ASP A 127 1.76 8.80 2.96
C ASP A 127 1.42 9.70 4.15
N ASP A 128 1.29 9.08 5.32
CA ASP A 128 1.02 9.69 6.61
C ASP A 128 2.03 9.25 7.69
N PHE A 129 3.09 8.52 7.30
CA PHE A 129 4.04 7.95 8.24
C PHE A 129 5.18 8.90 8.61
N ARG A 130 4.95 9.68 9.67
CA ARG A 130 5.93 10.60 10.30
C ARG A 130 6.36 11.73 9.35
N ASP A 131 7.42 12.44 9.71
CA ASP A 131 7.94 13.59 8.93
C ASP A 131 8.29 13.26 7.47
N PRO A 132 8.82 12.07 7.11
CA PRO A 132 9.16 11.78 5.72
C PRO A 132 7.97 11.77 4.76
N ALA A 133 6.75 11.57 5.26
CA ALA A 133 5.52 11.65 4.48
C ALA A 133 5.41 12.97 3.71
N TYR A 134 5.88 14.07 4.31
CA TYR A 134 5.93 15.39 3.67
C TYR A 134 6.61 15.34 2.29
N TYR A 135 7.71 14.60 2.14
CA TYR A 135 8.46 14.52 0.88
C TYR A 135 7.74 13.72 -0.21
N THR A 136 6.64 13.04 0.11
CA THR A 136 5.82 12.32 -0.87
C THR A 136 4.77 13.22 -1.53
N TRP A 137 4.44 14.36 -0.90
CA TRP A 137 3.46 15.29 -1.46
C TRP A 137 4.06 16.10 -2.62
N ARG A 138 3.20 16.75 -3.41
CA ARG A 138 3.63 17.58 -4.54
C ARG A 138 3.88 19.03 -4.07
N GLN A 139 5.14 19.43 -3.91
CA GLN A 139 5.53 20.83 -3.64
C GLN A 139 5.87 21.61 -4.91
N THR A 140 5.06 21.46 -5.96
CA THR A 140 5.24 22.16 -7.23
C THR A 140 3.89 22.44 -7.88
N SER A 141 3.79 23.52 -8.64
CA SER A 141 2.61 23.83 -9.46
C SER A 141 2.51 22.99 -10.74
N GLN A 142 3.52 22.17 -11.03
CA GLN A 142 3.53 21.32 -12.22
C GLN A 142 2.66 20.09 -12.01
N PHE A 143 1.51 20.03 -12.67
CA PHE A 143 0.63 18.87 -12.75
C PHE A 143 -0.10 18.87 -14.11
N LYS A 144 -0.68 17.72 -14.49
CA LYS A 144 -1.52 17.59 -15.68
C LYS A 144 -2.98 17.49 -15.25
N PHE A 145 -3.88 18.15 -15.99
CA PHE A 145 -5.32 17.94 -15.83
C PHE A 145 -5.69 16.53 -16.27
N THR A 146 -6.43 15.78 -15.45
CA THR A 146 -7.02 14.47 -15.78
C THR A 146 -8.51 14.65 -16.02
N ASP A 147 -9.09 13.78 -16.83
CA ASP A 147 -10.54 13.69 -17.03
C ASP A 147 -11.25 13.10 -15.80
#